data_AF-A0A2S6IGJ5-F1
#
_entry.id   AF-A0A2S6IGJ5-F1
#
_cell.length_a   1.000
_cell.length_b   1.000
_cell.length_c   1.000
_cell.angle_alpha   90.00
_cell.angle_beta   90.00
_cell.angle_gamma   90.00
#
_symmetry.space_group_name_H-M   'P 1'
#
loop_
_entity.id
_entity.type
_entity.pdbx_description
1 polymer ?
#
loop_
_entity_poly.entity_id
_entity_poly.type
_entity_poly.pdbx_seq_one_letter_code
_entity_poly.pdbx_strand_id
1 'polypeptide(L)'
;MAVPFSVSLMDLVVRKKSSEILKVFLIIIGSLVGLIIIIFLIFIGIFFYYTYQDHRFGTYEIPEKYEYLKKPIPYLNYAQKDSLHHIHKESNDLLVIGDGYNGYTFYSWYQPSSKGTLFIKGYETERNIELMPELLKDRTSIIIDATNNLYQLRSEETAIHEGTFDKFYPARFELWFQSNNEILPAVKIIEKEYLIHGWDR
;
A
#
# COMPACT_ATOMS: atom_id res chain seq x y z
N MET A 1 77.65 -28.64 15.31
CA MET A 1 77.89 -28.33 13.89
C MET A 1 76.59 -27.75 13.35
N ALA A 2 76.53 -26.43 13.14
CA ALA A 2 75.32 -25.74 12.68
C ALA A 2 75.59 -25.14 11.29
N VAL A 3 74.81 -25.54 10.29
CA VAL A 3 74.87 -24.99 8.93
C VAL A 3 73.94 -23.76 8.88
N PRO A 4 74.40 -22.58 8.44
CA PRO A 4 73.51 -21.45 8.28
C PRO A 4 72.75 -21.58 6.96
N PHE A 5 71.42 -21.55 7.02
CA PHE A 5 70.55 -21.44 5.84
C PHE A 5 70.63 -20.00 5.31
N SER A 6 71.37 -19.76 4.23
CA SER A 6 71.28 -18.48 3.50
C SER A 6 70.08 -18.52 2.56
N VAL A 7 68.95 -17.96 2.99
CA VAL A 7 67.80 -17.72 2.10
C VAL A 7 68.16 -16.58 1.15
N SER A 8 68.02 -16.80 -0.16
CA SER A 8 68.33 -15.79 -1.17
C SER A 8 67.35 -14.61 -1.09
N LEU A 9 67.83 -13.39 -1.31
CA LEU A 9 66.99 -12.18 -1.42
C LEU A 9 65.87 -12.37 -2.47
N MET A 10 66.15 -13.16 -3.50
CA MET A 10 65.22 -13.50 -4.58
C MET A 10 64.06 -14.38 -4.06
N ASP A 11 64.32 -15.31 -3.16
CA ASP A 11 63.28 -16.15 -2.52
C ASP A 11 62.36 -15.31 -1.63
N LEU A 12 62.91 -14.29 -0.96
CA LEU A 12 62.15 -13.41 -0.08
C LEU A 12 61.19 -12.50 -0.88
N VAL A 13 61.64 -11.99 -2.04
CA VAL A 13 60.82 -11.18 -2.95
C VAL A 13 59.70 -12.01 -3.59
N VAL A 14 60.00 -13.24 -4.01
CA VAL A 14 58.99 -14.16 -4.58
C VAL A 14 57.93 -14.53 -3.53
N ARG A 15 58.34 -14.85 -2.29
CA ARG A 15 57.40 -15.14 -1.19
C ARG A 15 56.51 -13.95 -0.85
N LYS A 16 57.07 -12.74 -0.78
CA LYS A 16 56.29 -11.52 -0.51
C LYS A 16 55.26 -11.27 -1.62
N LYS A 17 55.66 -11.35 -2.90
CA LYS A 17 54.74 -11.18 -4.04
C LYS A 17 53.64 -12.25 -4.07
N SER A 18 53.98 -13.51 -3.76
CA SER A 18 53.01 -14.60 -3.63
C SER A 18 51.99 -14.36 -2.51
N SER A 19 52.41 -13.80 -1.37
CA SER A 19 51.51 -13.51 -0.25
C SER A 19 50.53 -12.38 -0.55
N GLU A 20 50.93 -11.36 -1.32
CA GLU A 20 50.03 -10.27 -1.72
C GLU A 20 48.99 -10.74 -2.75
N ILE A 21 49.38 -11.61 -3.69
CA ILE A 21 48.44 -12.24 -4.64
C ILE A 21 47.40 -13.09 -3.89
N LEU A 22 47.83 -13.87 -2.89
CA LEU A 22 46.93 -14.69 -2.09
C LEU A 22 45.91 -13.84 -1.31
N LYS A 23 46.33 -12.71 -0.72
CA LYS A 23 45.43 -11.78 -0.02
C LYS A 23 44.35 -11.23 -0.96
N VAL A 24 44.75 -10.77 -2.16
CA VAL A 24 43.80 -10.26 -3.16
C VAL A 24 42.81 -11.35 -3.58
N PHE A 25 43.28 -12.57 -3.81
CA PHE A 25 42.43 -13.71 -4.16
C PHE A 25 41.42 -14.04 -3.04
N LEU A 26 41.85 -14.05 -1.78
CA LEU A 26 40.98 -14.27 -0.63
C LEU A 26 39.94 -13.16 -0.45
N ILE A 27 40.32 -11.89 -0.71
CA ILE A 27 39.39 -10.77 -0.69
C ILE A 27 38.33 -10.97 -1.79
N ILE A 28 38.73 -11.32 -3.02
CA ILE A 28 37.79 -11.56 -4.13
C ILE A 28 36.83 -12.70 -3.80
N ILE A 29 37.32 -13.83 -3.29
CA ILE A 29 36.46 -14.94 -2.86
C ILE A 29 35.52 -14.51 -1.74
N GLY A 30 36.03 -13.82 -0.72
CA GLY A 30 35.23 -13.31 0.39
C GLY A 30 34.10 -12.38 -0.10
N SER A 31 34.41 -11.47 -1.02
CA SER A 31 33.42 -10.59 -1.64
C SER A 31 32.38 -11.35 -2.46
N LEU A 32 32.78 -12.39 -3.22
CA LEU A 32 31.84 -13.22 -3.97
C LEU A 32 30.90 -14.00 -3.06
N VAL A 33 31.43 -14.61 -2.00
CA VAL A 33 30.62 -15.32 -0.99
C VAL A 33 29.67 -14.34 -0.29
N GLY A 34 30.15 -13.16 0.09
CA GLY A 34 29.31 -12.11 0.68
C GLY A 34 28.16 -11.69 -0.24
N LEU A 35 28.43 -11.50 -1.54
CA LEU A 35 27.41 -11.17 -2.52
C LEU A 35 26.35 -12.28 -2.67
N ILE A 36 26.78 -13.54 -2.70
CA ILE A 36 25.87 -14.70 -2.77
C ILE A 36 24.95 -14.73 -1.54
N ILE A 37 25.49 -14.49 -0.35
CA ILE A 37 24.69 -14.44 0.89
C ILE A 37 23.65 -13.31 0.82
N ILE A 38 24.04 -12.12 0.35
CA ILE A 38 23.11 -10.98 0.21
C ILE A 38 21.99 -11.33 -0.77
N ILE A 39 22.31 -11.90 -1.93
CA ILE A 39 21.31 -12.33 -2.92
C ILE A 39 20.37 -13.37 -2.32
N PHE A 40 20.90 -14.33 -1.58
CA PHE A 40 20.09 -15.37 -0.91
C PHE A 40 19.15 -14.78 0.14
N LEU A 41 19.60 -13.81 0.94
CA LEU A 41 18.77 -13.13 1.93
C LEU A 41 17.66 -12.30 1.27
N ILE A 42 17.97 -11.60 0.17
CA ILE A 42 16.97 -10.89 -0.64
C ILE A 42 15.93 -11.87 -1.18
N PHE A 43 16.36 -13.01 -1.73
CA PHE A 43 15.46 -14.05 -2.24
C PHE A 43 14.54 -14.60 -1.16
N ILE A 44 15.07 -14.91 0.03
CA ILE A 44 14.26 -15.34 1.18
C ILE A 44 13.24 -14.27 1.57
N GLY A 45 13.65 -13.00 1.65
CA GLY A 45 12.77 -11.89 1.98
C GLY A 45 11.60 -11.76 0.98
N ILE A 46 11.90 -11.85 -0.32
CA ILE A 46 10.91 -11.84 -1.38
C ILE A 46 9.95 -13.04 -1.27
N PHE A 47 10.48 -14.24 -1.04
CA PHE A 47 9.67 -15.46 -0.89
C PHE A 47 8.66 -15.35 0.27
N PHE A 48 9.13 -14.91 1.45
CA PHE A 48 8.24 -14.72 2.60
C PHE A 48 7.24 -13.59 2.39
N TYR A 49 7.62 -12.50 1.72
CA TYR A 49 6.71 -11.41 1.40
C TYR A 49 5.53 -11.88 0.54
N TYR A 50 5.79 -12.60 -0.54
CA TYR A 50 4.72 -13.11 -1.41
C TYR A 50 3.85 -14.16 -0.71
N THR A 51 4.46 -15.08 0.05
CA THR A 51 3.71 -16.09 0.81
C THR A 51 2.78 -15.46 1.85
N TYR A 52 3.23 -14.39 2.52
CA TYR A 52 2.42 -13.67 3.49
C TYR A 52 1.20 -12.97 2.83
N GLN A 53 1.40 -12.33 1.67
CA GLN A 53 0.32 -11.67 0.94
C GLN A 53 -0.74 -12.67 0.46
N ASP A 54 -0.31 -13.80 -0.11
CA ASP A 54 -1.20 -14.85 -0.60
C ASP A 54 -2.05 -15.44 0.54
N HIS A 55 -1.47 -15.64 1.72
CA HIS A 55 -2.23 -16.08 2.91
C HIS A 55 -3.14 -14.99 3.50
N ARG A 56 -2.83 -13.70 3.32
CA ARG A 56 -3.63 -12.61 3.89
C ARG A 56 -5.02 -12.53 3.25
N PHE A 57 -5.13 -12.79 1.95
CA PHE A 57 -6.38 -12.62 1.19
C PHE A 57 -6.83 -13.86 0.40
N GLY A 58 -5.91 -14.72 -0.07
CA GLY A 58 -6.21 -15.86 -0.93
C GLY A 58 -7.04 -16.97 -0.26
N THR A 59 -6.89 -17.13 1.06
CA THR A 59 -7.60 -18.12 1.90
C THR A 59 -8.60 -17.49 2.86
N TYR A 60 -8.99 -16.23 2.65
CA TYR A 60 -9.90 -15.53 3.55
C TYR A 60 -11.33 -16.09 3.42
N GLU A 61 -11.84 -16.67 4.51
CA GLU A 61 -13.25 -16.99 4.66
C GLU A 61 -13.93 -15.84 5.39
N ILE A 62 -15.06 -15.36 4.87
CA ILE A 62 -15.79 -14.22 5.46
C ILE A 62 -16.42 -14.69 6.79
N PRO A 63 -16.03 -14.10 7.94
CA PRO A 63 -16.67 -14.40 9.22
C PRO A 63 -18.17 -14.10 9.21
N GLU A 64 -18.97 -14.91 9.92
CA GLU A 64 -20.44 -14.76 10.02
C GLU A 64 -20.87 -13.32 10.38
N LYS A 65 -20.10 -12.67 11.27
CA LYS A 65 -20.34 -11.27 11.67
C LYS A 65 -20.29 -10.25 10.53
N TYR A 66 -19.78 -10.60 9.34
CA TYR A 66 -19.67 -9.72 8.18
C TYR A 66 -20.55 -10.16 7.01
N GLU A 67 -21.35 -11.22 7.14
CA GLU A 67 -22.23 -11.70 6.07
C GLU A 67 -23.33 -10.69 5.69
N TYR A 68 -23.64 -9.75 6.59
CA TYR A 68 -24.59 -8.66 6.33
C TYR A 68 -24.03 -7.60 5.38
N LEU A 69 -22.71 -7.56 5.19
CA LEU A 69 -22.06 -6.58 4.31
C LEU A 69 -22.38 -6.89 2.85
N LYS A 70 -22.67 -5.83 2.09
CA LYS A 70 -22.96 -5.92 0.67
C LYS A 70 -21.70 -5.63 -0.14
N LYS A 71 -21.62 -6.22 -1.32
CA LYS A 71 -20.67 -5.80 -2.35
C LYS A 71 -21.06 -4.42 -2.88
N PRO A 72 -20.10 -3.56 -3.26
CA PRO A 72 -20.39 -2.33 -3.97
C PRO A 72 -21.17 -2.60 -5.26
N ILE A 73 -21.93 -1.61 -5.72
CA ILE A 73 -22.56 -1.68 -7.05
C ILE A 73 -21.41 -1.63 -8.07
N PRO A 74 -21.31 -2.57 -9.03
CA PRO A 74 -20.13 -2.67 -9.89
C PRO A 74 -20.00 -1.48 -10.84
N TYR A 75 -21.12 -1.01 -11.40
CA TYR A 75 -21.16 0.15 -12.28
C TYR A 75 -22.50 0.87 -12.21
N LEU A 76 -22.46 2.18 -12.43
CA LEU A 76 -23.64 3.01 -12.66
C LEU A 76 -23.73 3.35 -14.14
N ASN A 77 -24.95 3.28 -14.70
CA ASN A 77 -25.21 3.81 -16.04
C ASN A 77 -25.18 5.35 -16.04
N TYR A 78 -25.15 5.97 -17.22
CA TYR A 78 -25.08 7.43 -17.35
C TYR A 78 -26.23 8.16 -16.65
N ALA A 79 -27.48 7.68 -16.81
CA ALA A 79 -28.63 8.30 -16.16
C ALA A 79 -28.55 8.23 -14.63
N GLN A 80 -28.03 7.13 -14.08
CA GLN A 80 -27.79 6.99 -12.64
C GLN A 80 -26.70 7.94 -12.15
N LYS A 81 -25.58 8.06 -12.88
CA LYS A 81 -24.51 9.00 -12.56
C LYS A 81 -25.01 10.45 -12.57
N ASP A 82 -25.75 10.84 -13.61
CA ASP A 82 -26.36 12.16 -13.70
C ASP A 82 -27.35 12.41 -12.55
N SER A 83 -28.12 11.39 -12.18
CA SER A 83 -29.06 11.47 -11.05
C SER A 83 -28.34 11.78 -9.73
N LEU A 84 -27.11 11.29 -9.52
CA LEU A 84 -26.37 11.55 -8.27
C LEU A 84 -26.16 13.05 -7.99
N HIS A 85 -25.91 13.84 -9.03
CA HIS A 85 -25.72 15.29 -8.91
C HIS A 85 -27.00 16.04 -8.50
N HIS A 86 -28.17 15.42 -8.71
CA HIS A 86 -29.47 15.99 -8.38
C HIS A 86 -30.01 15.50 -7.04
N ILE A 87 -29.32 14.58 -6.37
CA ILE A 87 -29.70 14.10 -5.03
C ILE A 87 -29.39 15.20 -4.01
N HIS A 88 -30.43 15.73 -3.39
CA HIS A 88 -30.29 16.57 -2.21
C HIS A 88 -29.98 15.69 -0.99
N LYS A 89 -28.95 16.06 -0.23
CA LYS A 89 -28.56 15.40 1.02
C LYS A 89 -28.71 16.39 2.17
N GLU A 90 -29.15 15.87 3.31
CA GLU A 90 -29.26 16.61 4.58
C GLU A 90 -28.07 16.32 5.51
N SER A 91 -27.22 15.36 5.14
CA SER A 91 -26.07 14.89 5.90
C SER A 91 -24.92 14.47 4.98
N ASN A 92 -23.72 14.40 5.53
CA ASN A 92 -22.57 13.85 4.81
C ASN A 92 -22.84 12.39 4.46
N ASP A 93 -22.44 11.96 3.26
CA ASP A 93 -22.62 10.58 2.83
C ASP A 93 -21.45 10.13 1.95
N LEU A 94 -21.26 8.82 1.92
CA LEU A 94 -20.24 8.16 1.12
C LEU A 94 -20.90 6.97 0.41
N LEU A 95 -20.76 6.93 -0.91
CA LEU A 95 -21.12 5.79 -1.75
C LEU A 95 -19.86 5.27 -2.42
N VAL A 96 -19.66 3.96 -2.30
CA VAL A 96 -18.57 3.25 -2.99
C VAL A 96 -19.20 2.40 -4.08
N ILE A 97 -18.73 2.56 -5.30
CA ILE A 97 -19.06 1.68 -6.43
C ILE A 97 -17.77 1.09 -6.99
N GLY A 98 -17.88 -0.01 -7.71
CA GLY A 98 -16.75 -0.70 -8.32
C GLY A 98 -16.79 -2.20 -8.11
N ASP A 99 -15.94 -2.90 -8.85
CA ASP A 99 -15.87 -4.35 -8.90
C ASP A 99 -14.45 -4.87 -8.70
N GLY A 100 -13.56 -4.06 -8.11
CA GLY A 100 -12.16 -4.39 -7.91
C GLY A 100 -11.34 -4.38 -9.20
N TYR A 101 -11.84 -5.00 -10.27
CA TYR A 101 -11.20 -5.09 -11.58
C TYR A 101 -11.00 -3.72 -12.22
N ASN A 102 -12.07 -2.93 -12.31
CA ASN A 102 -12.03 -1.56 -12.83
C ASN A 102 -11.66 -0.54 -11.75
N GLY A 103 -11.32 -1.00 -10.54
CA GLY A 103 -11.14 -0.15 -9.38
C GLY A 103 -12.46 0.23 -8.70
N TYR A 104 -12.40 1.28 -7.90
CA TYR A 104 -13.51 1.79 -7.12
C TYR A 104 -13.64 3.30 -7.30
N THR A 105 -14.88 3.78 -7.35
CA THR A 105 -15.22 5.20 -7.34
C THR A 105 -15.90 5.56 -6.02
N PHE A 106 -15.41 6.61 -5.37
CA PHE A 106 -15.92 7.14 -4.12
C PHE A 106 -16.73 8.40 -4.40
N TYR A 107 -18.05 8.32 -4.26
CA TYR A 107 -18.94 9.47 -4.31
C TYR A 107 -19.17 10.01 -2.90
N SER A 108 -18.66 11.21 -2.62
CA SER A 108 -18.78 11.87 -1.33
C SER A 108 -19.71 13.08 -1.43
N TRP A 109 -20.75 13.11 -0.61
CA TRP A 109 -21.52 14.32 -0.34
C TRP A 109 -20.97 14.95 0.92
N TYR A 110 -20.39 16.14 0.79
CA TYR A 110 -19.76 16.85 1.91
C TYR A 110 -20.18 18.31 1.92
N GLN A 111 -20.51 18.85 3.11
CA GLN A 111 -20.77 20.27 3.30
C GLN A 111 -19.51 20.97 3.83
N PRO A 112 -18.80 21.76 3.00
CA PRO A 112 -17.56 22.39 3.41
C PRO A 112 -17.79 23.62 4.30
N SER A 113 -17.39 23.52 5.57
CA SER A 113 -17.41 24.63 6.53
C SER A 113 -16.10 25.43 6.58
N SER A 114 -15.02 24.92 5.98
CA SER A 114 -13.73 25.60 5.84
C SER A 114 -12.98 25.11 4.61
N LYS A 115 -11.90 25.82 4.23
CA LYS A 115 -10.98 25.38 3.18
C LYS A 115 -10.08 24.26 3.71
N GLY A 116 -9.77 23.28 2.85
CA GLY A 116 -9.07 22.07 3.29
C GLY A 116 -8.92 21.05 2.18
N THR A 117 -8.60 19.82 2.59
CA THR A 117 -8.51 18.66 1.71
C THR A 117 -9.45 17.56 2.22
N LEU A 118 -10.31 17.07 1.34
CA LEU A 118 -11.16 15.91 1.57
C LEU A 118 -10.47 14.68 0.97
N PHE A 119 -10.42 13.54 1.67
CA PHE A 119 -9.76 12.34 1.17
C PHE A 119 -10.35 11.07 1.78
N ILE A 120 -10.03 9.91 1.20
CA ILE A 120 -10.46 8.61 1.68
C ILE A 120 -9.32 7.89 2.39
N LYS A 121 -9.65 7.22 3.49
CA LYS A 121 -8.86 6.12 4.05
C LYS A 121 -9.62 4.81 3.93
N GLY A 122 -8.91 3.71 3.77
CA GLY A 122 -9.48 2.38 3.66
C GLY A 122 -8.82 1.45 4.66
N TYR A 123 -9.58 0.49 5.19
CA TYR A 123 -9.08 -0.49 6.14
C TYR A 123 -9.67 -1.87 5.84
N GLU A 124 -8.86 -2.91 5.95
CA GLU A 124 -9.36 -4.27 6.16
C GLU A 124 -9.98 -4.31 7.57
N THR A 125 -11.29 -4.54 7.64
CA THR A 125 -12.10 -4.26 8.84
C THR A 125 -11.70 -5.13 10.03
N GLU A 126 -11.38 -6.41 9.82
CA GLU A 126 -11.14 -7.36 10.90
C GLU A 126 -9.88 -7.06 11.69
N ARG A 127 -8.76 -6.79 11.01
CA ARG A 127 -7.47 -6.53 11.64
C ARG A 127 -7.15 -5.05 11.75
N ASN A 128 -8.04 -4.18 11.25
CA ASN A 128 -7.86 -2.74 11.19
C ASN A 128 -6.53 -2.35 10.50
N ILE A 129 -6.21 -3.06 9.42
CA ILE A 129 -5.01 -2.81 8.63
C ILE A 129 -5.37 -1.82 7.54
N GLU A 130 -4.65 -0.71 7.44
CA GLU A 130 -4.88 0.31 6.43
C GLU A 130 -4.60 -0.22 5.03
N LEU A 131 -5.55 0.00 4.12
CA LEU A 131 -5.44 -0.34 2.71
C LEU A 131 -4.69 0.78 1.99
N MET A 132 -3.60 0.42 1.33
CA MET A 132 -2.74 1.33 0.57
C MET A 132 -2.38 2.60 1.36
N PRO A 133 -1.63 2.47 2.47
CA PRO A 133 -1.21 3.61 3.29
C PRO A 133 -0.60 4.71 2.43
N GLU A 134 -1.00 5.96 2.71
CA GLU A 134 -0.64 7.18 1.95
C GLU A 134 -1.18 7.25 0.52
N LEU A 135 -1.02 6.19 -0.27
CA LEU A 135 -1.44 6.15 -1.68
C LEU A 135 -2.95 6.34 -1.86
N LEU A 136 -3.79 5.72 -1.01
CA LEU A 136 -5.24 5.88 -1.12
C LEU A 136 -5.66 7.32 -0.83
N LYS A 137 -5.07 7.92 0.21
CA LYS A 137 -5.27 9.33 0.55
C LYS A 137 -4.86 10.22 -0.62
N ASP A 138 -3.67 10.05 -1.15
CA ASP A 138 -3.13 10.92 -2.21
C ASP A 138 -3.96 10.83 -3.50
N ARG A 139 -4.38 9.62 -3.87
CA ARG A 139 -5.19 9.38 -5.08
C ARG A 139 -6.64 9.83 -4.96
N THR A 140 -7.15 10.03 -3.74
CA THR A 140 -8.53 10.45 -3.50
C THR A 140 -8.64 11.84 -2.87
N SER A 141 -7.53 12.59 -2.86
CA SER A 141 -7.47 13.92 -2.27
C SER A 141 -8.13 14.96 -3.16
N ILE A 142 -9.10 15.68 -2.61
CA ILE A 142 -9.83 16.74 -3.28
C ILE A 142 -9.67 18.05 -2.51
N ILE A 143 -9.23 19.09 -3.20
CA ILE A 143 -9.05 20.42 -2.61
C ILE A 143 -10.43 21.10 -2.46
N ILE A 144 -10.69 21.61 -1.27
CA ILE A 144 -11.84 22.43 -0.90
C ILE A 144 -11.36 23.88 -0.81
N ASP A 145 -11.65 24.67 -1.84
CA ASP A 145 -11.20 26.05 -1.98
C ASP A 145 -12.24 27.11 -1.53
N ALA A 146 -13.49 26.68 -1.34
CA ALA A 146 -14.61 27.51 -0.90
C ALA A 146 -15.53 26.76 0.07
N THR A 147 -16.17 27.52 0.96
CA THR A 147 -17.23 27.02 1.84
C THR A 147 -18.57 27.03 1.13
N ASN A 148 -19.51 26.19 1.59
CA ASN A 148 -20.86 26.14 1.03
C ASN A 148 -21.88 25.72 2.12
N ASN A 149 -23.07 26.27 2.03
CA ASN A 149 -24.19 25.92 2.91
C ASN A 149 -24.93 24.66 2.44
N LEU A 150 -24.59 24.13 1.27
CA LEU A 150 -25.16 22.92 0.68
C LEU A 150 -24.11 21.80 0.60
N TYR A 151 -24.58 20.57 0.70
CA TYR A 151 -23.77 19.39 0.45
C TYR A 151 -23.40 19.30 -1.03
N GLN A 152 -22.11 19.21 -1.32
CA GLN A 152 -21.58 19.08 -2.67
C GLN A 152 -21.18 17.65 -2.93
N LEU A 153 -21.64 17.09 -4.06
CA LEU A 153 -21.16 15.82 -4.58
C LEU A 153 -19.76 16.01 -5.17
N ARG A 154 -18.83 15.15 -4.76
CA ARG A 154 -17.52 14.97 -5.41
C ARG A 154 -17.23 13.50 -5.59
N SER A 155 -16.36 13.18 -6.55
CA SER A 155 -16.00 11.81 -6.85
C SER A 155 -14.53 11.65 -7.21
N GLU A 156 -13.90 10.62 -6.67
CA GLU A 156 -12.55 10.19 -7.07
C GLU A 156 -12.54 8.69 -7.34
N GLU A 157 -11.65 8.25 -8.23
CA GLU A 157 -11.51 6.86 -8.64
C GLU A 157 -10.12 6.34 -8.34
N THR A 158 -10.04 5.10 -7.85
CA THR A 158 -8.75 4.45 -7.63
C THR A 158 -8.87 2.93 -7.64
N ALA A 159 -7.77 2.25 -8.00
CA ALA A 159 -7.64 0.82 -7.80
C ALA A 159 -7.15 0.52 -6.37
N ILE A 160 -7.74 -0.50 -5.74
CA ILE A 160 -7.26 -1.04 -4.46
C ILE A 160 -6.33 -2.22 -4.77
N HIS A 161 -5.06 -2.03 -4.44
CA HIS A 161 -3.97 -2.99 -4.68
C HIS A 161 -3.67 -3.84 -3.44
N GLU A 162 -4.73 -4.33 -2.80
CA GLU A 162 -4.68 -5.24 -1.66
C GLU A 162 -5.84 -6.21 -1.77
N GLY A 163 -5.54 -7.51 -1.83
CA GLY A 163 -6.55 -8.53 -2.05
C GLY A 163 -6.13 -9.48 -3.16
N THR A 164 -6.91 -10.56 -3.28
CA THR A 164 -6.81 -11.52 -4.38
C THR A 164 -8.09 -11.45 -5.19
N PHE A 165 -7.99 -11.60 -6.51
CA PHE A 165 -9.15 -11.53 -7.38
C PHE A 165 -10.22 -12.57 -6.98
N ASP A 166 -11.50 -12.17 -6.98
CA ASP A 166 -12.64 -12.95 -6.50
C ASP A 166 -12.58 -13.43 -5.02
N LYS A 167 -11.61 -12.97 -4.24
CA LYS A 167 -11.52 -13.23 -2.79
C LYS A 167 -11.97 -12.00 -2.01
N PHE A 168 -13.25 -12.01 -1.66
CA PHE A 168 -13.87 -10.91 -0.95
C PHE A 168 -13.48 -10.87 0.52
N TYR A 169 -13.23 -9.67 1.04
CA TYR A 169 -12.98 -9.41 2.45
C TYR A 169 -13.72 -8.15 2.91
N PRO A 170 -14.05 -8.02 4.20
CA PRO A 170 -14.70 -6.85 4.75
C PRO A 170 -13.72 -5.67 4.77
N ALA A 171 -14.14 -4.55 4.18
CA ALA A 171 -13.38 -3.32 4.21
C ALA A 171 -14.23 -2.14 4.67
N ARG A 172 -13.61 -1.25 5.43
CA ARG A 172 -14.17 0.03 5.88
C ARG A 172 -13.50 1.16 5.12
N PHE A 173 -14.30 1.96 4.44
CA PHE A 173 -13.85 3.22 3.85
C PHE A 173 -14.33 4.39 4.68
N GLU A 174 -13.41 5.30 4.97
CA GLU A 174 -13.63 6.46 5.81
C GLU A 174 -13.39 7.73 4.99
N LEU A 175 -14.34 8.66 5.04
CA LEU A 175 -14.19 10.00 4.51
C LEU A 175 -13.56 10.90 5.57
N TRP A 176 -12.46 11.56 5.23
CA TRP A 176 -11.71 12.42 6.14
C TRP A 176 -11.57 13.82 5.56
N PHE A 177 -11.53 14.82 6.45
CA PHE A 177 -11.28 16.21 6.08
C PHE A 177 -10.12 16.78 6.90
N GLN A 178 -9.16 17.39 6.23
CA GLN A 178 -8.04 18.12 6.81
C GLN A 178 -8.21 19.61 6.49
N SER A 179 -8.38 20.44 7.52
CA SER A 179 -8.42 21.90 7.32
C SER A 179 -7.06 22.42 6.88
N ASN A 180 -7.04 23.51 6.10
CA ASN A 180 -5.81 24.25 5.78
C ASN A 180 -5.19 24.93 7.01
N ASN A 181 -5.91 24.98 8.13
CA ASN A 181 -5.31 25.34 9.40
C ASN A 181 -4.43 24.16 9.88
N GLU A 182 -3.11 24.30 9.73
CA GLU A 182 -2.10 23.27 10.04
C GLU A 182 -2.12 22.79 11.50
N ILE A 183 -2.78 23.53 12.40
CA ILE A 183 -2.92 23.17 13.82
C ILE A 183 -4.00 22.09 14.02
N LEU A 184 -5.04 22.09 13.18
CA LEU A 184 -6.17 21.20 13.35
C LEU A 184 -5.85 19.83 12.73
N PRO A 185 -6.02 18.71 13.46
CA PRO A 185 -5.83 17.40 12.87
C PRO A 185 -6.94 17.08 11.86
N ALA A 186 -6.67 16.14 10.96
CA ALA A 186 -7.71 15.58 10.10
C ALA A 186 -8.81 14.95 10.94
N VAL A 187 -10.06 15.18 10.53
CA VAL A 187 -11.25 14.65 11.21
C VAL A 187 -11.96 13.65 10.31
N LYS A 188 -12.37 12.52 10.89
CA LYS A 188 -13.25 11.56 10.22
C LYS A 188 -14.66 12.15 10.14
N ILE A 189 -15.24 12.11 8.96
CA ILE A 189 -16.57 12.63 8.66
C ILE A 189 -17.61 11.51 8.74
N ILE A 190 -17.38 10.42 8.01
CA ILE A 190 -18.27 9.26 7.95
C ILE A 190 -17.47 8.02 7.53
N GLU A 191 -18.03 6.85 7.78
CA GLU A 191 -17.50 5.57 7.29
C GLU A 191 -18.60 4.71 6.67
N LYS A 192 -18.19 3.81 5.77
CA LYS A 192 -19.04 2.78 5.18
C LYS A 192 -18.25 1.49 5.05
N GLU A 193 -18.94 0.38 5.24
CA GLU A 193 -18.35 -0.95 5.13
C GLU A 193 -18.93 -1.71 3.94
N TYR A 194 -18.08 -2.45 3.25
CA TYR A 194 -18.42 -3.24 2.07
C TYR A 194 -17.62 -4.54 2.04
N LEU A 195 -18.14 -5.54 1.31
CA LEU A 195 -17.32 -6.65 0.85
C LEU A 195 -16.64 -6.26 -0.44
N ILE A 196 -15.32 -6.13 -0.41
CA ILE A 196 -14.51 -5.78 -1.59
C ILE A 196 -13.52 -6.89 -1.90
N HIS A 197 -12.94 -6.82 -3.09
CA HIS A 197 -11.72 -7.53 -3.45
C HIS A 197 -10.78 -6.54 -4.14
N GLY A 198 -9.50 -6.86 -4.19
CA GLY A 198 -8.49 -6.00 -4.79
C GLY A 198 -7.67 -6.74 -5.83
N TRP A 199 -6.68 -6.02 -6.35
CA TRP A 199 -5.65 -6.58 -7.21
C TRP A 199 -4.50 -7.13 -6.37
N ASP A 200 -4.09 -8.37 -6.68
CA ASP A 200 -2.78 -8.85 -6.27
C ASP A 200 -1.72 -7.94 -6.90
N ARG A 201 -0.74 -7.51 -6.12
CA ARG A 201 0.46 -6.83 -6.61
C ARG A 201 1.67 -7.76 -6.54
#